data_AF-A0A0P4VZI4-F1
#
_entry.id   AF-A0A0P4VZI4-F1
#
_cell.length_a   1.000
_cell.length_b   1.000
_cell.length_c   1.000
_cell.angle_alpha   90.00
_cell.angle_beta   90.00
_cell.angle_gamma   90.00
#
_symmetry.space_group_name_H-M   'P 1'
#
loop_
_entity.id
_entity.type
_entity.pdbx_description
1 polymer ?
#
loop_
_entity_poly.entity_id
_entity_poly.type
_entity_poly.pdbx_seq_one_letter_code
_entity_poly.pdbx_strand_id
1 'polypeptide(L)'
;MGLGDVVSVLETYRGREKTLRTLQYGLLFLTPAARDSPSTKAVLEAISAQVGGVRVILRLFDDLSMLQYSKEVLRQSKGKDWIVRWLEVANIVVDQLFFPVEHLAWARDVKILRGSSSSLWHASLLLWAASLVLTILRSLRKISLMQQNNVRLAAEEK
;
A
#
# COMPACT_ATOMS: atom_id res chain seq x y z
N MET A 1 15.82 -15.56 -15.20
CA MET A 1 15.66 -14.10 -15.33
C MET A 1 17.00 -13.57 -15.79
N GLY A 2 17.08 -13.03 -17.02
CA GLY A 2 18.33 -12.47 -17.54
C GLY A 2 18.62 -11.11 -16.91
N LEU A 3 19.87 -10.63 -17.04
CA LEU A 3 20.26 -9.29 -16.54
C LEU A 3 19.37 -8.19 -17.16
N GLY A 4 19.02 -8.31 -18.44
CA GLY A 4 18.12 -7.37 -19.13
C GLY A 4 16.70 -7.34 -18.56
N ASP A 5 16.19 -8.46 -18.06
CA ASP A 5 14.87 -8.52 -17.42
C ASP A 5 14.88 -7.79 -16.07
N VAL A 6 15.99 -7.92 -15.32
CA VAL A 6 16.15 -7.22 -14.04
C VAL A 6 16.24 -5.71 -14.26
N VAL A 7 17.00 -5.28 -15.28
CA VAL A 7 17.11 -3.87 -15.64
C VAL A 7 15.75 -3.30 -16.05
N SER A 8 15.01 -3.97 -16.94
CA SER A 8 13.71 -3.47 -17.40
C SER A 8 12.68 -3.35 -16.26
N VAL A 9 12.70 -4.25 -15.27
CA VAL A 9 11.89 -4.11 -14.06
C VAL A 9 12.30 -2.87 -13.27
N LEU A 10 13.60 -2.69 -13.03
CA LEU A 10 14.14 -1.57 -12.25
C LEU A 10 13.98 -0.21 -12.94
N GLU A 11 13.79 -0.16 -14.25
CA GLU A 11 13.50 1.09 -14.96
C GLU A 11 12.09 1.63 -14.64
N THR A 12 11.16 0.75 -14.24
CA THR A 12 9.80 1.16 -13.91
C THR A 12 9.66 1.56 -12.43
N TYR A 13 8.86 2.59 -12.15
CA TYR A 13 8.51 2.97 -10.76
C TYR A 13 7.95 1.79 -9.96
N ARG A 14 6.98 1.07 -10.55
CA ARG A 14 6.35 -0.10 -9.91
C ARG A 14 7.34 -1.23 -9.66
N GLY A 15 8.31 -1.43 -10.54
CA GLY A 15 9.35 -2.43 -10.36
C GLY A 15 10.29 -2.07 -9.21
N ARG A 16 10.75 -0.81 -9.14
CA ARG A 16 11.56 -0.31 -8.01
C ARG A 16 10.85 -0.51 -6.67
N GLU A 17 9.60 -0.09 -6.57
CA GLU A 17 8.82 -0.22 -5.32
C GLU A 17 8.64 -1.68 -4.91
N LYS A 18 8.36 -2.59 -5.86
CA LYS A 18 8.28 -4.03 -5.58
C LYS A 18 9.62 -4.60 -5.12
N THR A 19 10.72 -4.26 -5.80
CA THR A 19 12.06 -4.75 -5.44
C THR A 19 12.46 -4.29 -4.06
N LEU A 20 12.29 -3.01 -3.74
CA LEU A 20 12.60 -2.46 -2.41
C LEU A 20 11.75 -3.08 -1.32
N ARG A 21 10.45 -3.32 -1.59
CA ARG A 21 9.57 -3.99 -0.63
C ARG A 21 10.00 -5.43 -0.36
N THR A 22 10.34 -6.18 -1.41
CA THR A 22 10.82 -7.56 -1.27
C THR A 22 12.15 -7.59 -0.50
N LEU A 23 13.06 -6.66 -0.79
CA LEU A 23 14.33 -6.54 -0.08
C LEU A 23 14.12 -6.22 1.40
N GLN A 24 13.30 -5.20 1.72
CA GLN A 24 13.02 -4.80 3.09
C GLN A 24 12.45 -5.97 3.90
N TYR A 25 11.38 -6.60 3.42
CA TYR A 25 10.76 -7.70 4.15
C TYR A 25 11.62 -8.96 4.13
N GLY A 26 12.43 -9.17 3.09
CA GLY A 26 13.43 -10.24 3.06
C GLY A 26 14.47 -10.08 4.18
N LEU A 27 15.01 -8.87 4.37
CA LEU A 27 15.93 -8.57 5.46
C LEU A 27 15.28 -8.77 6.85
N LEU A 28 14.04 -8.29 7.02
CA LEU A 28 13.28 -8.50 8.25
C LEU A 28 12.99 -10.00 8.48
N PHE A 29 12.74 -10.77 7.43
CA PHE A 29 12.52 -12.21 7.52
C PHE A 29 13.78 -12.98 7.90
N LEU A 30 14.97 -12.50 7.51
CA LEU A 30 16.26 -13.09 7.88
C LEU A 30 16.71 -12.70 9.30
N THR A 31 16.14 -11.64 9.87
CA THR A 31 16.51 -11.11 11.19
C THR A 31 16.40 -12.16 12.31
N PRO A 32 15.35 -13.00 12.39
CA PRO A 32 15.26 -14.09 13.36
C PRO A 32 16.34 -15.19 13.18
N ALA A 33 16.85 -15.41 11.97
CA ALA A 33 17.88 -16.41 11.70
C ALA A 33 19.26 -15.97 12.22
N ALA A 34 19.48 -14.67 12.44
CA ALA A 34 20.70 -14.10 13.01
C ALA A 34 20.69 -14.07 14.56
N ARG A 35 19.90 -14.95 15.22
CA ARG A 35 19.68 -14.94 16.67
C ARG A 35 20.97 -15.00 17.49
N ASP A 36 21.97 -15.73 17.00
CA ASP A 36 23.24 -15.97 17.70
C ASP A 36 24.25 -14.81 17.53
N SER A 37 23.93 -13.83 16.67
CA SER A 37 24.77 -12.66 16.41
C SER A 37 23.96 -11.37 16.55
N PRO A 38 23.94 -10.77 17.76
CA PRO A 38 23.23 -9.51 18.00
C PRO A 38 23.67 -8.37 17.07
N SER A 39 24.95 -8.34 16.67
CA SER A 39 25.49 -7.39 15.71
C SER A 39 24.90 -7.56 14.32
N THR A 40 24.83 -8.79 13.81
CA THR A 40 24.23 -9.09 12.50
C THR A 40 22.75 -8.75 12.48
N LYS A 41 22.03 -9.06 13.56
CA LYS A 41 20.62 -8.70 13.73
C LYS A 41 20.41 -7.18 13.63
N ALA A 42 21.20 -6.41 14.38
CA ALA A 42 21.11 -4.94 14.37
C ALA A 42 21.41 -4.35 12.98
N VAL A 43 22.37 -4.91 12.25
CA VAL A 43 22.69 -4.48 10.87
C VAL A 43 21.53 -4.77 9.92
N LEU A 44 20.93 -5.97 9.97
CA LEU A 44 19.78 -6.31 9.12
C LEU A 44 18.58 -5.40 9.39
N GLU A 45 18.27 -5.14 10.65
CA GLU A 45 17.21 -4.22 11.06
C GLU A 45 17.50 -2.80 10.56
N ALA A 46 18.73 -2.30 10.75
CA ALA A 46 19.14 -0.97 10.30
C ALA A 46 19.03 -0.81 8.78
N ILE A 47 19.51 -1.79 7.99
CA ILE A 47 19.39 -1.75 6.54
C ILE A 47 17.91 -1.80 6.14
N SER A 48 17.10 -2.67 6.76
CA SER A 48 15.67 -2.75 6.46
C SER A 48 14.94 -1.43 6.73
N ALA A 49 15.31 -0.72 7.79
CA ALA A 49 14.75 0.59 8.13
C ALA A 49 15.12 1.65 7.09
N GLN A 50 16.37 1.66 6.61
CA GLN A 50 16.80 2.57 5.54
C GLN A 50 16.07 2.29 4.22
N VAL A 51 15.95 1.01 3.84
CA VAL A 51 15.17 0.62 2.65
C VAL A 51 13.71 1.05 2.80
N GLY A 52 13.13 0.90 3.99
CA GLY A 52 11.80 1.42 4.31
C GLY A 52 11.69 2.93 4.11
N GLY A 53 12.67 3.70 4.59
CA GLY A 53 12.73 5.15 4.40
C GLY A 53 12.80 5.56 2.92
N VAL A 54 13.60 4.87 2.10
CA VAL A 54 13.66 5.10 0.64
C VAL A 54 12.29 4.90 0.00
N ARG A 55 11.53 3.88 0.42
CA ARG A 55 10.19 3.62 -0.10
C ARG A 55 9.20 4.74 0.23
N VAL A 56 9.29 5.35 1.42
CA VAL A 56 8.47 6.53 1.76
C VAL A 56 8.77 7.68 0.80
N ILE A 57 10.05 7.96 0.55
CA ILE A 57 10.44 9.02 -0.40
C ILE A 57 9.96 8.72 -1.82
N LEU A 58 10.09 7.47 -2.28
CA LEU A 58 9.59 7.07 -3.60
C LEU A 58 8.08 7.27 -3.72
N ARG A 59 7.34 7.01 -2.64
CA ARG A 59 5.89 7.14 -2.59
C ARG A 59 5.43 8.59 -2.71
N LEU A 60 6.24 9.56 -2.28
CA LEU A 60 5.99 10.99 -2.52
C LEU A 60 5.78 11.31 -4.01
N PHE A 61 6.51 10.63 -4.90
CA PHE A 61 6.35 10.80 -6.35
C PHE A 61 5.06 10.18 -6.90
N ASP A 62 4.39 9.33 -6.11
CA ASP A 62 3.13 8.67 -6.48
C ASP A 62 1.90 9.41 -5.93
N ASP A 63 2.06 10.36 -5.01
CA ASP A 63 0.95 11.11 -4.41
C ASP A 63 0.07 11.82 -5.46
N LEU A 64 0.69 12.39 -6.50
CA LEU A 64 -0.02 13.01 -7.61
C LEU A 64 -0.77 11.98 -8.48
N SER A 65 -0.13 10.85 -8.76
CA SER A 65 -0.74 9.72 -9.47
C SER A 65 -1.94 9.18 -8.69
N MET A 66 -1.82 9.11 -7.36
CA MET A 66 -2.88 8.67 -6.47
C MET A 66 -4.05 9.67 -6.45
N LEU A 67 -3.78 10.97 -6.44
CA LEU A 67 -4.81 12.00 -6.57
C LEU A 67 -5.57 11.90 -7.88
N GLN A 68 -4.85 11.69 -8.99
CA GLN A 68 -5.46 11.49 -10.31
C GLN A 68 -6.32 10.22 -10.32
N TYR A 69 -5.80 9.12 -9.77
CA TYR A 69 -6.52 7.86 -9.63
C TYR A 69 -7.80 8.03 -8.80
N SER A 70 -7.72 8.68 -7.65
CA SER A 70 -8.87 8.97 -6.79
C SER A 70 -9.95 9.76 -7.51
N LYS A 71 -9.59 10.78 -8.29
CA LYS A 71 -10.55 11.55 -9.11
C LYS A 71 -11.25 10.67 -10.12
N GLU A 72 -10.51 9.81 -10.81
CA GLU A 72 -11.07 8.92 -11.83
C GLU A 72 -12.00 7.86 -11.22
N VAL A 73 -11.62 7.28 -10.08
CA VAL A 73 -12.47 6.33 -9.36
C VAL A 73 -13.75 6.99 -8.87
N LEU A 74 -13.69 8.21 -8.32
CA LEU A 74 -14.87 8.96 -7.91
C LEU A 74 -15.79 9.32 -9.09
N ARG A 75 -15.21 9.58 -10.27
CA ARG A 75 -15.97 9.82 -11.50
C ARG A 75 -16.71 8.55 -11.92
N GLN A 76 -16.03 7.41 -11.94
CA GLN A 76 -16.58 6.11 -12.32
C GLN A 76 -17.57 5.52 -11.29
N SER A 77 -17.49 5.93 -10.02
CA SER A 77 -18.34 5.40 -8.96
C SER A 77 -19.79 5.88 -9.03
N LYS A 78 -20.07 6.95 -9.79
CA LYS A 78 -21.41 7.54 -9.93
C LYS A 78 -22.48 6.57 -10.47
N GLY A 79 -22.09 5.57 -11.26
CA GLY A 79 -23.00 4.57 -11.83
C GLY A 79 -23.00 3.21 -11.13
N LYS A 80 -22.35 3.07 -9.97
CA LYS A 80 -22.20 1.78 -9.26
C LYS A 80 -23.26 1.63 -8.15
N ASP A 81 -23.42 0.38 -7.69
CA ASP A 81 -24.13 0.05 -6.45
C ASP A 81 -23.69 0.97 -5.30
N TRP A 82 -24.65 1.45 -4.51
CA TRP A 82 -24.41 2.48 -3.50
C TRP A 82 -23.40 2.03 -2.44
N ILE A 83 -23.40 0.74 -2.05
CA ILE A 83 -22.43 0.18 -1.09
C ILE A 83 -21.03 0.21 -1.68
N VAL A 84 -20.88 -0.24 -2.94
CA VAL A 84 -19.60 -0.20 -3.66
C VAL A 84 -19.07 1.23 -3.74
N ARG A 85 -19.93 2.20 -4.03
CA ARG A 85 -19.55 3.62 -4.09
C ARG A 85 -19.04 4.14 -2.76
N TRP A 86 -19.75 3.89 -1.66
CA TRP A 86 -19.30 4.33 -0.33
C TRP A 86 -18.00 3.68 0.10
N LEU A 87 -17.82 2.38 -0.19
CA LEU A 87 -16.57 1.69 0.07
C LEU A 87 -15.41 2.27 -0.76
N GLU A 88 -15.64 2.65 -2.02
CA GLU A 88 -14.62 3.32 -2.84
C GLU A 88 -14.26 4.71 -2.31
N VAL A 89 -15.25 5.51 -1.90
CA VAL A 89 -15.01 6.83 -1.29
C VAL A 89 -14.24 6.71 0.02
N ALA A 90 -14.67 5.79 0.90
CA ALA A 90 -14.00 5.56 2.18
C ALA A 90 -12.54 5.13 1.98
N ASN A 91 -12.29 4.24 1.01
CA ASN A 91 -10.94 3.76 0.73
C ASN A 91 -10.03 4.89 0.23
N ILE A 92 -10.54 5.74 -0.67
CA ILE A 92 -9.82 6.93 -1.15
C ILE A 92 -9.47 7.87 0.00
N VAL A 93 -10.41 8.12 0.93
CA VAL A 93 -10.15 8.99 2.09
C VAL A 93 -9.06 8.39 2.97
N VAL A 94 -9.15 7.09 3.27
CA VAL A 94 -8.14 6.40 4.08
C VAL A 94 -6.77 6.44 3.41
N ASP A 95 -6.70 6.12 2.11
CA ASP A 95 -5.45 6.16 1.35
C ASP A 95 -4.87 7.57 1.35
N GLN A 96 -5.70 8.61 1.12
CA GLN A 96 -5.23 9.99 1.08
C GLN A 96 -4.74 10.50 2.44
N LEU A 97 -5.25 9.96 3.55
CA LEU A 97 -4.74 10.24 4.90
C LEU A 97 -3.49 9.43 5.22
N PHE A 98 -3.36 8.21 4.68
CA PHE A 98 -2.22 7.34 4.91
C PHE A 98 -0.90 7.99 4.48
N PHE A 99 -0.83 8.50 3.24
CA PHE A 99 0.38 9.11 2.69
C PHE A 99 0.94 10.24 3.59
N PRO A 100 0.20 11.31 3.92
CA PRO A 100 0.75 12.41 4.71
C PRO A 100 1.14 11.96 6.13
N VAL A 101 0.39 11.06 6.76
CA VAL A 101 0.72 10.53 8.10
C VAL A 101 2.04 9.76 8.06
N GLU A 102 2.25 8.95 7.03
CA GLU A 102 3.49 8.20 6.83
C GLU A 102 4.69 9.14 6.57
N HIS A 103 4.53 10.15 5.72
CA HIS A 103 5.58 11.13 5.45
C HIS A 103 5.94 11.94 6.70
N LEU A 104 4.96 12.31 7.53
CA LEU A 104 5.21 12.98 8.81
C LEU A 104 5.95 12.06 9.80
N ALA A 105 5.63 10.77 9.83
CA ALA A 105 6.33 9.78 10.65
C ALA A 105 7.81 9.70 10.25
N TRP A 106 8.08 9.54 8.96
CA TRP A 106 9.42 9.52 8.40
C TRP A 106 10.18 10.82 8.65
N ALA A 107 9.56 11.99 8.43
CA ALA A 107 10.19 13.29 8.65
C ALA A 107 10.60 13.50 10.12
N ARG A 108 9.86 12.93 11.09
CA ARG A 108 10.26 12.92 12.50
C ARG A 108 11.42 11.95 12.78
N ASP A 109 11.46 10.80 12.13
CA ASP A 109 12.58 9.85 12.27
C ASP A 109 13.91 10.44 11.80
N VAL A 110 13.90 11.12 10.64
CA VAL A 110 15.10 11.81 10.12
C VAL A 110 15.35 13.17 10.77
N LYS A 111 14.63 13.51 11.84
CA LYS A 111 14.77 14.76 12.62
C LYS A 111 14.50 16.06 11.85
N ILE A 112 13.84 15.99 10.69
CA ILE A 112 13.35 17.17 9.97
C ILE A 112 12.26 17.87 10.80
N LEU A 113 11.38 17.09 11.46
CA LEU A 113 10.34 17.58 12.35
C LEU A 113 10.59 17.15 13.81
N ARG A 114 10.16 18.00 14.75
CA ARG A 114 10.19 17.68 16.19
C ARG A 114 9.02 16.77 16.57
N GLY A 115 9.22 15.95 17.61
CA GLY A 115 8.19 15.07 18.18
C GLY A 115 8.50 13.57 18.03
N SER A 116 7.65 12.72 18.60
CA SER A 116 7.77 11.27 18.44
C SER A 116 7.18 10.81 17.11
N SER A 117 7.89 9.92 16.42
CA SER A 117 7.44 9.26 15.19
C SER A 117 6.57 8.04 15.47
N SER A 118 6.76 7.39 16.62
CA SER A 118 6.07 6.14 16.99
C SER A 118 4.54 6.23 16.83
N SER A 119 3.88 7.27 17.38
CA SER A 119 2.42 7.40 17.25
C SER A 119 1.96 7.55 15.80
N LEU A 120 2.75 8.23 14.95
CA LEU A 120 2.43 8.40 13.53
C LEU A 120 2.63 7.10 12.74
N TRP A 121 3.67 6.32 13.05
CA TRP A 121 3.85 4.98 12.47
C TRP A 121 2.72 4.02 12.84
N HIS A 122 2.24 4.07 14.08
CA HIS A 122 1.07 3.29 14.47
C HIS A 122 -0.19 3.76 13.72
N ALA A 123 -0.38 5.07 13.57
CA ALA A 123 -1.51 5.61 12.81
C ALA A 123 -1.43 5.24 11.33
N SER A 124 -0.26 5.29 10.69
CA SER A 124 -0.09 4.88 9.30
C SER A 124 -0.35 3.38 9.12
N LEU A 125 0.10 2.54 10.05
CA LEU A 125 -0.22 1.11 10.06
C LEU A 125 -1.73 0.85 10.15
N LEU A 126 -2.45 1.57 11.02
CA LEU A 126 -3.90 1.45 11.16
C LEU A 126 -4.64 1.91 9.89
N LEU A 127 -4.22 3.02 9.28
CA LEU A 127 -4.79 3.51 8.02
C LEU A 127 -4.56 2.50 6.89
N TRP A 128 -3.34 1.96 6.77
CA TRP A 128 -3.03 0.92 5.80
C TRP A 128 -3.89 -0.34 5.99
N ALA A 129 -4.04 -0.80 7.24
CA ALA A 129 -4.88 -1.95 7.55
C ALA A 129 -6.36 -1.68 7.22
N ALA A 130 -6.87 -0.49 7.51
CA ALA A 130 -8.23 -0.08 7.16
C ALA A 130 -8.46 -0.08 5.65
N SER A 131 -7.51 0.42 4.85
CA SER A 131 -7.55 0.40 3.38
C SER A 131 -7.66 -1.03 2.84
N LEU A 132 -6.90 -1.97 3.40
CA LEU A 132 -7.00 -3.39 3.04
C LEU A 132 -8.38 -3.97 3.33
N VAL A 133 -8.93 -3.71 4.51
CA VAL A 133 -10.26 -4.18 4.90
C VAL A 133 -11.34 -3.62 3.97
N LEU A 134 -11.32 -2.32 3.70
CA LEU A 134 -12.25 -1.67 2.76
C LEU A 134 -12.13 -2.26 1.35
N THR A 135 -10.90 -2.53 0.91
CA THR A 135 -10.64 -3.17 -0.38
C THR A 135 -11.23 -4.57 -0.46
N ILE A 136 -11.08 -5.38 0.59
CA ILE A 136 -11.65 -6.73 0.68
C ILE A 136 -13.18 -6.67 0.64
N LEU A 137 -13.79 -5.84 1.49
CA LEU A 137 -15.26 -5.68 1.55
C LEU A 137 -15.84 -5.28 0.19
N ARG A 138 -15.18 -4.34 -0.49
CA ARG A 138 -15.57 -3.89 -1.83
C ARG A 138 -15.49 -5.02 -2.84
N SER A 139 -14.42 -5.80 -2.82
CA SER A 139 -14.23 -6.95 -3.73
C SER A 139 -15.31 -8.01 -3.50
N LEU A 140 -15.60 -8.34 -2.24
CA LEU A 140 -16.66 -9.28 -1.89
C LEU A 140 -18.03 -8.79 -2.40
N ARG A 141 -18.37 -7.51 -2.18
CA ARG A 141 -19.62 -6.94 -2.68
C ARG A 141 -19.73 -7.01 -4.20
N LYS A 142 -18.65 -6.71 -4.93
CA LYS A 142 -18.62 -6.82 -6.40
C LYS A 142 -18.86 -8.25 -6.87
N ILE A 143 -18.24 -9.24 -6.23
CA ILE A 143 -18.46 -10.66 -6.54
C ILE A 143 -19.92 -11.04 -6.30
N SER A 144 -20.52 -10.64 -5.19
CA SER A 144 -21.94 -10.92 -4.92
C SER A 144 -22.88 -10.32 -5.97
N LEU A 145 -22.63 -9.08 -6.40
CA LEU A 145 -23.42 -8.43 -7.46
C LEU A 145 -23.29 -9.15 -8.80
N MET A 146 -22.08 -9.59 -9.15
CA MET A 146 -21.84 -10.37 -10.37
C MET A 146 -22.59 -11.70 -10.35
N GLN A 147 -22.58 -12.41 -9.21
CA GLN A 147 -23.33 -13.66 -9.04
C GLN A 147 -24.83 -13.45 -9.17
N GLN A 148 -25.38 -12.39 -8.58
CA GLN A 148 -26.81 -12.06 -8.69
C GLN A 148 -27.21 -11.74 -10.13
N ASN A 149 -26.39 -10.98 -10.86
CA ASN A 149 -26.64 -10.68 -12.26
C ASN A 149 -26.59 -11.93 -13.14
N ASN A 150 -25.61 -12.82 -12.92
CA ASN A 150 -25.51 -14.08 -13.68
C ASN A 150 -26.75 -14.97 -13.47
N VAL A 151 -27.26 -15.06 -12.23
CA VAL A 151 -28.48 -15.82 -11.93
C VAL A 151 -29.70 -15.22 -12.62
N ARG A 152 -29.81 -13.88 -12.66
CA ARG A 152 -30.91 -13.19 -13.35
C ARG A 152 -30.88 -13.43 -14.86
N LEU A 153 -29.71 -13.31 -15.50
CA LEU A 153 -29.57 -13.55 -16.92
C LEU A 153 -29.95 -15.00 -17.30
N ALA A 154 -29.53 -15.98 -16.50
CA ALA A 154 -29.90 -17.39 -16.70
C ALA A 154 -31.40 -17.68 -16.49
N ALA A 155 -32.14 -16.79 -15.81
CA ALA A 155 -33.59 -16.87 -15.66
C ALA A 155 -34.35 -16.17 -16.79
N GLU A 156 -33.76 -15.18 -17.44
CA GLU A 156 -34.32 -14.45 -18.59
C GLU A 156 -34.14 -15.22 -19.92
N GLU A 157 -33.17 -16.14 -20.00
CA GLU A 157 -32.95 -17.03 -21.16
C GLU A 157 -33.85 -18.28 -21.19
N LYS A 158 -34.70 -18.49 -20.19
CA LYS A 158 -35.66 -19.60 -20.10
C LYS A 158 -37.08 -19.14 -20.37
#